data_AF-A0A448Z9M6-F1
#
_entry.id   AF-A0A448Z9M6-F1
#
_cell.length_a   1.000
_cell.length_b   1.000
_cell.length_c   1.000
_cell.angle_alpha   90.00
_cell.angle_beta   90.00
_cell.angle_gamma   90.00
#
_symmetry.space_group_name_H-M   'P 1'
#
loop_
_entity.id
_entity.type
_entity.pdbx_description
1 polymer ?
#
loop_
_entity_poly.entity_id
_entity_poly.type
_entity_poly.pdbx_seq_one_letter_code
_entity_poly.pdbx_strand_id
1 'polypeptide(L)'
;MTQQIALFRRLLREAKQFNDYNFRAYAVRRIRGGFEKNRHLEGDAAQIALKEGQEQFSVLARQSTISRLYPSAQSVMEAPTAVV
;
A
#
# COMPACT_ATOMS: atom_id res chain seq x y z
N MET A 1 -1.29 19.15 -7.31
CA MET A 1 -1.30 19.10 -5.83
C MET A 1 -2.35 18.14 -5.25
N THR A 2 -3.64 18.19 -5.63
CA THR A 2 -4.70 17.35 -5.00
C THR A 2 -4.69 15.87 -5.42
N GLN A 3 -4.37 15.56 -6.67
CA GLN A 3 -4.45 14.19 -7.21
C GLN A 3 -3.42 13.23 -6.58
N GLN A 4 -2.19 13.69 -6.33
CA GLN A 4 -1.12 12.90 -5.70
C GLN A 4 -1.51 12.46 -4.28
N ILE A 5 -2.04 13.41 -3.48
CA ILE A 5 -2.48 13.14 -2.10
C ILE A 5 -3.70 12.21 -2.10
N ALA A 6 -4.63 12.40 -3.04
CA ALA A 6 -5.80 11.53 -3.17
C ALA A 6 -5.40 10.08 -3.51
N LEU A 7 -4.47 9.90 -4.46
CA LEU A 7 -3.93 8.58 -4.81
C LEU A 7 -3.20 7.94 -3.63
N PHE A 8 -2.34 8.69 -2.94
CA PHE A 8 -1.64 8.20 -1.75
C PHE A 8 -2.60 7.68 -0.67
N ARG A 9 -3.64 8.46 -0.35
CA ARG A 9 -4.66 8.05 0.63
C ARG A 9 -5.49 6.86 0.16
N ARG A 10 -5.75 6.71 -1.14
CA ARG A 10 -6.44 5.55 -1.69
C ARG A 10 -5.57 4.30 -1.58
N LEU A 11 -4.31 4.36 -2.00
CA LEU A 11 -3.34 3.27 -1.88
C LEU A 11 -3.17 2.80 -0.43
N LEU A 12 -3.05 3.73 0.53
CA LEU A 12 -2.94 3.37 1.95
C LEU A 12 -4.21 2.72 2.50
N ARG A 13 -5.39 3.07 1.99
CA ARG A 13 -6.65 2.44 2.41
C ARG A 13 -6.75 1.01 1.88
N GLU A 14 -6.41 0.78 0.62
CA GLU A 14 -6.36 -0.58 0.06
C GLU A 14 -5.28 -1.44 0.75
N ALA A 15 -4.11 -0.88 1.05
CA ALA A 15 -3.05 -1.59 1.76
C ALA A 15 -3.50 -2.06 3.16
N LYS A 16 -4.43 -1.36 3.81
CA LYS A 16 -4.97 -1.77 5.11
C LYS A 16 -5.95 -2.94 5.02
N GLN A 17 -6.48 -3.25 3.83
CA GLN A 17 -7.43 -4.35 3.63
C GLN A 17 -6.76 -5.72 3.51
N PHE A 18 -5.42 -5.80 3.51
CA PHE A 18 -4.72 -7.08 3.59
C PHE A 18 -4.91 -7.70 4.97
N ASN A 19 -5.31 -8.96 5.01
CA ASN A 19 -5.46 -9.72 6.25
C ASN A 19 -4.09 -10.01 6.88
N ASP A 20 -3.12 -10.43 6.06
CA ASP A 20 -1.78 -10.76 6.51
C ASP A 20 -0.98 -9.50 6.90
N TYR A 21 -0.44 -9.50 8.12
CA TYR A 21 0.42 -8.44 8.63
C TYR A 21 1.59 -8.10 7.71
N ASN A 22 2.30 -9.11 7.19
CA ASN A 22 3.51 -8.91 6.40
C ASN A 22 3.19 -8.19 5.10
N PHE A 23 2.12 -8.61 4.42
CA PHE A 23 1.66 -7.96 3.19
C PHE A 23 1.16 -6.54 3.47
N ARG A 24 0.39 -6.33 4.54
CA ARG A 24 -0.07 -5.00 4.96
C ARG A 24 1.09 -4.05 5.26
N ALA A 25 2.05 -4.50 6.08
CA ALA A 25 3.21 -3.72 6.47
C ALA A 25 4.12 -3.42 5.27
N TYR A 26 4.38 -4.41 4.42
CA TYR A 26 5.16 -4.26 3.19
C TYR A 26 4.50 -3.26 2.24
N ALA A 27 3.20 -3.38 1.99
CA ALA A 27 2.46 -2.50 1.10
C ALA A 27 2.52 -1.04 1.59
N VAL A 28 2.28 -0.80 2.88
CA VAL A 28 2.37 0.55 3.47
C VAL A 28 3.79 1.12 3.33
N ARG A 29 4.83 0.32 3.61
CA ARG A 29 6.23 0.75 3.46
C ARG A 29 6.56 1.08 2.01
N ARG A 30 6.14 0.24 1.06
CA ARG A 30 6.38 0.42 -0.38
C ARG A 30 5.72 1.69 -0.91
N ILE A 31 4.47 1.95 -0.50
CA ILE A 31 3.73 3.16 -0.88
C ILE A 31 4.45 4.39 -0.32
N ARG A 32 4.76 4.43 0.99
CA ARG A 32 5.46 5.57 1.60
C ARG A 32 6.80 5.84 0.93
N GLY A 33 7.64 4.81 0.77
CA GLY A 33 8.94 4.95 0.13
C GLY A 33 8.86 5.36 -1.34
N GLY A 34 7.81 4.95 -2.06
CA GLY A 34 7.58 5.39 -3.44
C GLY A 34 7.25 6.89 -3.53
N PHE A 35 6.35 7.37 -2.68
CA PHE A 35 5.98 8.79 -2.66
C PHE A 35 7.10 9.69 -2.13
N GLU A 36 7.89 9.20 -1.17
CA GLU A 36 9.04 9.93 -0.63
C GLU A 36 10.15 10.09 -1.68
N LYS A 37 10.49 9.01 -2.40
CA LYS A 37 11.48 9.06 -3.49
C LYS A 37 11.09 10.01 -4.63
N ASN A 38 9.79 10.10 -4.90
CA ASN A 38 9.25 10.91 -6.00
C ASN A 38 8.78 12.31 -5.57
N ARG A 39 9.06 12.73 -4.33
CA ARG A 39 8.53 13.97 -3.73
C ARG A 39 8.93 15.23 -4.49
N HIS A 40 10.10 15.22 -5.12
CA HIS A 40 10.68 16.37 -5.83
C HIS A 40 10.51 16.29 -7.35
N LEU A 41 9.77 15.30 -7.86
CA LEU A 41 9.49 15.22 -9.29
C LEU A 41 8.48 16.30 -9.70
N GLU A 42 8.73 16.92 -10.84
CA GLU A 42 7.87 17.94 -11.44
C GLU A 42 7.65 17.66 -12.93
N GLY A 43 6.68 18.36 -13.53
CA GLY A 43 6.36 18.21 -14.95
C GLY A 43 5.94 16.79 -15.35
N ASP A 44 6.44 16.33 -16.49
CA ASP A 44 6.06 15.04 -17.09
C ASP A 44 6.51 13.85 -16.25
N ALA A 45 7.66 13.94 -15.58
CA ALA A 45 8.17 12.88 -14.71
C ALA A 45 7.21 12.59 -13.55
N ALA A 46 6.61 13.64 -12.97
CA ALA A 46 5.60 13.48 -11.93
C ALA A 46 4.32 12.82 -12.45
N GLN A 47 3.90 13.14 -13.69
CA GLN A 47 2.72 12.52 -14.30
C GLN A 47 2.95 11.04 -14.61
N ILE A 48 4.12 10.67 -15.11
CA ILE A 48 4.50 9.28 -15.37
C ILE A 48 4.47 8.48 -14.05
N ALA A 49 5.10 8.98 -13.00
CA ALA A 49 5.10 8.33 -11.69
C ALA A 49 3.69 8.19 -11.09
N LEU A 50 2.80 9.16 -11.33
CA LEU A 50 1.40 9.08 -10.92
C LEU A 50 0.64 7.99 -11.68
N LYS A 51 0.88 7.88 -13.00
CA LYS A 51 0.27 6.85 -13.83
C LYS A 51 0.71 5.45 -13.39
N GLU A 52 2.00 5.27 -13.12
CA GLU A 52 2.53 4.02 -12.55
C GLU A 52 1.88 3.70 -11.20
N GLY A 53 1.72 4.71 -10.32
CA GLY A 53 1.03 4.54 -9.05
C GLY A 53 -0.44 4.10 -9.21
N GLN A 54 -1.12 4.60 -10.25
CA GLN A 54 -2.49 4.23 -10.59
C GLN A 54 -2.58 2.78 -11.10
N GLU A 55 -1.61 2.33 -11.88
CA GLU A 55 -1.52 0.93 -12.34
C GLU A 55 -1.23 -0.01 -11.16
N GLN A 56 -0.32 0.37 -10.27
CA GLN A 56 -0.01 -0.36 -9.05
C GLN A 56 -1.23 -0.46 -8.12
N PHE A 57 -2.08 0.58 -8.05
CA PHE A 57 -3.33 0.53 -7.30
C PHE A 57 -4.24 -0.61 -7.78
N SER A 58 -4.41 -0.77 -9.09
CA SER A 58 -5.22 -1.84 -9.67
C SER A 58 -4.67 -3.24 -9.39
N VAL A 59 -3.34 -3.39 -9.30
CA VAL A 59 -2.71 -4.64 -8.85
C VAL A 59 -2.99 -4.86 -7.36
N LEU A 60 -2.78 -3.84 -6.54
CA LEU A 60 -2.94 -3.92 -5.09
C LEU A 60 -4.38 -4.26 -4.66
N ALA A 61 -5.39 -3.68 -5.33
CA ALA A 61 -6.79 -3.99 -5.09
C ALA A 61 -7.15 -5.46 -5.40
N ARG A 62 -6.61 -6.02 -6.49
CA ARG A 62 -6.77 -7.44 -6.83
C ARG A 62 -6.10 -8.33 -5.79
N GLN A 63 -4.86 -8.01 -5.41
CA GLN A 63 -4.12 -8.77 -4.40
C GLN A 63 -4.79 -8.73 -3.02
N SER A 64 -5.36 -7.58 -2.63
CA SER A 64 -6.13 -7.46 -1.41
C SER A 64 -7.39 -8.35 -1.44
N THR A 65 -8.08 -8.38 -2.58
CA THR A 65 -9.25 -9.26 -2.76
C THR A 65 -8.87 -10.73 -2.64
N ILE A 66 -7.79 -11.17 -3.28
CA ILE A 66 -7.28 -12.54 -3.18
C ILE A 66 -6.90 -12.88 -1.73
N SER A 67 -6.20 -11.97 -1.05
CA SER A 67 -5.82 -12.15 0.37
C SER A 67 -7.02 -12.31 1.30
N ARG A 68 -8.17 -11.71 0.96
CA ARG A 68 -9.42 -11.90 1.73
C ARG A 68 -10.11 -13.22 1.41
N LEU A 69 -10.05 -13.69 0.17
CA LEU A 69 -10.61 -14.98 -0.23
C LEU A 69 -9.82 -16.16 0.36
N TYR A 70 -8.51 -15.98 0.53
CA TYR A 70 -7.60 -17.00 1.06
C TYR A 70 -6.84 -16.45 2.28
N PRO A 71 -7.47 -16.37 3.46
CA PRO A 71 -6.82 -15.87 4.66
C PRO A 71 -5.65 -16.79 5.08
N SER A 72 -4.50 -16.19 5.37
CA SER A 72 -3.34 -16.88 5.95
C SER A 72 -3.47 -17.00 7.47
N ALA A 73 -2.63 -17.85 8.06
CA ALA A 73 -2.49 -17.92 9.52
C ALA A 73 -2.07 -16.55 10.08
N GLN A 74 -2.62 -16.18 11.23
CA GLN A 74 -2.27 -14.91 11.89
C GLN A 74 -0.77 -14.83 12.16
N SER A 75 -0.19 -13.67 11.87
CA SER A 75 1.23 -13.44 12.12
C SER A 75 1.48 -13.36 13.62
N VAL A 76 2.65 -13.86 14.06
CA VAL A 76 3.13 -13.69 15.45
C VAL A 76 3.19 -12.20 15.83
N MET A 77 3.38 -11.31 14.86
CA MET A 77 3.37 -9.86 15.04
C MET A 77 1.99 -9.28 15.41
N GLU A 78 0.91 -10.04 15.23
CA GLU A 78 -0.46 -9.67 15.61
C GLU A 78 -0.88 -10.31 16.94
N ALA A 79 -0.08 -11.24 17.47
CA ALA A 79 -0.37 -11.85 18.76
C ALA A 79 -0.27 -10.79 19.86
N PRO A 80 -1.26 -10.72 20.77
CA PRO A 80 -1.15 -9.85 21.93
C PRO A 80 0.10 -10.26 22.70
N THR A 81 0.97 -9.30 22.98
CA THR A 81 2.15 -9.53 23.81
C THR A 81 1.66 -10.13 25.12
N ALA A 82 1.92 -11.42 25.34
CA ALA A 82 1.73 -12.03 26.64
C ALA A 82 2.75 -11.34 27.55
N VAL A 83 2.29 -10.31 28.26
CA VAL A 83 3.01 -9.74 29.39
C VAL A 83 2.98 -10.83 30.46
N VAL A 84 4.07 -11.59 30.53
CA VAL A 84 4.40 -12.48 31.64
C VAL A 84 5.13 -11.66 32.69
#